data_AF-A0A6L9K5Y5-F1
#
_entry.id   AF-A0A6L9K5Y5-F1
#
_cell.length_a   1.000
_cell.length_b   1.000
_cell.length_c   1.000
_cell.angle_alpha   90.00
_cell.angle_beta   90.00
_cell.angle_gamma   90.00
#
_symmetry.space_group_name_H-M   'P 1'
#
loop_
_entity.id
_entity.type
_entity.pdbx_description
1 polymer ?
#
loop_
_entity_poly.entity_id
_entity_poly.type
_entity_poly.pdbx_seq_one_letter_code
_entity_poly.pdbx_strand_id
1 'polypeptide(L)'
;MEENNSKEINLLQLIALVFGWFKKTGNRLIHFFVEMLRISFRHKISLIILVVICVAIGQYMARKSVRTYNADAMVMIYGSDAQTVKEVSKQLENSLSSNKLISLATKLSLPDSIAKNIASINSYYVIDYMRDSVADKIDFKKNHSLTDTVNVRMRDRIYLRMQIKSIAQVPQVQTALLNFFNNNNVLKSQFGVKKNEYIQQIRLCDLELKRIDSLASISYFKENEKQLRFDNNRLLIGEQHKQLFYGELLRLQEIKSVAEFKLSNYNQPIEIPASFVVNPVPLNGRVKYGVYGIIIGYFLALFLALITENYKKTLKFLNS
;
A
#
# COMPACT_ATOMS: atom_id res chain seq x y z
N MET A 1 2.88 -40.29 51.15
CA MET A 1 3.17 -38.88 51.47
C MET A 1 4.29 -38.44 50.55
N GLU A 2 3.92 -38.00 49.35
CA GLU A 2 4.84 -37.30 48.45
C GLU A 2 4.79 -35.82 48.84
N GLU A 3 5.79 -35.39 49.61
CA GLU A 3 6.01 -33.97 49.86
C GLU A 3 6.48 -33.31 48.56
N ASN A 4 5.55 -32.59 47.93
CA ASN A 4 5.84 -31.54 46.95
C ASN A 4 6.80 -30.53 47.57
N ASN A 5 8.10 -30.76 47.38
CA ASN A 5 9.14 -29.79 47.69
C ASN A 5 9.14 -28.73 46.58
N SER A 6 8.13 -27.86 46.59
CA SER A 6 8.16 -26.57 45.91
C SER A 6 9.21 -25.69 46.60
N LYS A 7 10.50 -25.99 46.33
CA LYS A 7 11.59 -25.06 46.57
C LYS A 7 11.31 -23.85 45.68
N GLU A 8 10.79 -22.79 46.28
CA GLU A 8 10.70 -21.49 45.64
C GLU A 8 12.06 -21.18 45.02
N ILE A 9 12.10 -21.16 43.69
CA ILE A 9 13.32 -20.85 42.96
C ILE A 9 13.61 -19.38 43.26
N ASN A 10 14.61 -19.16 44.10
CA ASN A 10 15.02 -17.82 44.48
C ASN A 10 15.48 -17.06 43.22
N LEU A 11 15.09 -15.79 43.08
CA LEU A 11 15.34 -14.99 41.88
C LEU A 11 16.84 -14.99 41.50
N LEU A 12 17.72 -14.97 42.51
CA LEU A 12 19.17 -15.07 42.35
C LEU A 12 19.63 -16.39 41.73
N GLN A 13 18.99 -17.52 42.05
CA GLN A 13 19.31 -18.82 41.46
C GLN A 13 18.84 -18.91 40.00
N LEU A 14 17.68 -18.35 39.69
CA LEU A 14 17.18 -18.28 38.30
C LEU A 14 18.09 -17.40 37.44
N ILE A 15 18.53 -16.25 37.97
CA ILE A 15 19.52 -15.39 37.31
C ILE A 15 20.85 -16.14 37.09
N ALA A 16 21.36 -16.86 38.10
CA ALA A 16 22.60 -17.63 37.97
C ALA A 16 22.50 -18.77 36.93
N LEU A 17 21.36 -19.46 36.85
CA LEU A 17 21.11 -20.49 35.83
C LEU A 17 21.05 -19.89 34.42
N VAL A 18 20.39 -18.75 34.26
CA VAL A 18 20.32 -18.02 32.99
C VAL A 18 21.72 -17.55 32.56
N PHE A 19 22.52 -16.97 33.45
CA PHE A 19 23.92 -16.60 33.15
C PHE A 19 24.80 -17.81 32.85
N GLY A 20 24.63 -18.92 33.56
CA GLY A 20 25.32 -20.17 33.29
C GLY A 20 24.98 -20.74 31.91
N TRP A 21 23.71 -20.65 31.51
CA TRP A 21 23.25 -21.00 30.17
C TRP A 21 23.86 -20.07 29.11
N PHE A 22 23.83 -18.75 29.32
CA PHE A 22 24.46 -17.79 28.41
C PHE A 22 25.97 -18.04 28.26
N LYS A 23 26.69 -18.32 29.35
CA LYS A 23 28.12 -18.63 29.31
C LYS A 23 28.41 -19.93 28.53
N LYS A 24 27.61 -20.98 28.74
CA LYS A 24 27.74 -22.25 28.00
C LYS A 24 27.43 -22.06 26.52
N THR A 25 26.36 -21.33 26.18
CA THR A 25 25.97 -21.03 24.80
C THR A 25 27.02 -20.17 24.12
N GLY A 26 27.53 -19.13 24.79
CA GLY A 26 28.60 -18.27 24.30
C GLY A 26 29.88 -19.06 24.02
N ASN A 27 30.30 -19.94 24.94
CA ASN A 27 31.50 -20.75 24.72
C ASN A 27 31.34 -21.73 23.55
N ARG A 28 30.15 -22.34 23.39
CA ARG A 28 29.83 -23.18 22.23
C ARG A 28 29.86 -22.41 20.92
N LEU A 29 29.36 -21.17 20.90
CA LEU A 29 29.43 -20.30 19.72
C LEU A 29 30.88 -19.98 19.35
N ILE A 30 31.73 -19.65 20.32
CA ILE A 30 33.16 -19.40 20.07
C ILE A 30 33.83 -20.65 19.48
N HIS A 31 33.61 -21.83 20.09
CA HIS A 31 34.14 -23.08 19.54
C HIS A 31 33.65 -23.35 18.12
N PHE A 32 32.36 -23.13 17.85
CA PHE A 32 31.78 -23.26 16.51
C PHE A 32 32.46 -22.33 15.50
N PHE A 33 32.68 -21.06 15.83
CA PHE A 33 33.39 -20.12 14.95
C PHE A 33 34.84 -20.53 14.70
N VAL A 34 35.55 -21.03 15.73
CA VAL A 34 36.92 -21.53 15.60
C VAL A 34 36.96 -22.76 14.69
N GLU A 35 36.02 -23.69 14.83
CA GLU A 35 35.90 -24.85 13.95
C GLU A 35 35.58 -24.44 12.50
N MET A 36 34.66 -23.50 12.29
CA MET A 36 34.36 -22.96 10.96
C MET A 36 35.58 -22.33 10.29
N LEU A 37 36.37 -21.56 11.05
CA LEU A 37 37.62 -20.99 10.55
C LEU A 37 38.63 -22.08 10.20
N ARG A 38 38.81 -23.07 11.08
CA ARG A 38 39.74 -24.19 10.84
C ARG A 38 39.38 -24.98 9.58
N ILE A 39 38.10 -25.29 9.38
CA ILE A 39 37.59 -26.00 8.20
C ILE A 39 37.78 -25.15 6.95
N SER A 40 37.50 -23.84 7.03
CA SER A 40 37.70 -22.89 5.93
C SER A 40 39.16 -22.91 5.45
N PHE A 41 40.13 -22.90 6.37
CA PHE A 41 41.56 -22.95 6.02
C PHE A 41 41.98 -24.29 5.43
N ARG A 42 41.47 -25.41 5.97
CA ARG A 42 41.83 -26.76 5.50
C ARG A 42 41.27 -27.05 4.10
N HIS A 43 40.06 -26.58 3.83
CA HIS A 43 39.31 -26.83 2.59
C HIS A 43 39.22 -25.57 1.71
N LYS A 44 40.27 -24.73 1.71
CA LYS A 44 40.29 -23.44 1.01
C LYS A 44 40.01 -23.54 -0.49
N ILE A 45 40.50 -24.59 -1.17
CA ILE A 45 40.32 -24.75 -2.63
C ILE A 45 38.86 -25.03 -2.96
N SER A 46 38.23 -26.01 -2.29
CA SER A 46 36.81 -26.31 -2.50
C SER A 46 35.91 -25.13 -2.15
N LEU A 47 36.29 -24.35 -1.13
CA LEU A 47 35.58 -23.14 -0.73
C LEU A 47 35.64 -22.07 -1.82
N ILE A 48 36.84 -21.77 -2.34
CA ILE A 48 37.01 -20.79 -3.40
C ILE A 48 36.22 -21.19 -4.65
N ILE A 49 36.31 -22.45 -5.09
CA ILE A 49 35.61 -22.94 -6.29
C ILE A 49 34.10 -22.75 -6.13
N LEU A 50 33.53 -23.16 -5.01
CA LEU A 50 32.08 -23.13 -4.81
C LEU A 50 31.57 -21.70 -4.64
N VAL A 51 32.32 -20.83 -3.97
CA VAL A 51 32.03 -19.39 -3.91
C VAL A 51 32.04 -18.78 -5.32
N VAL A 52 33.05 -19.08 -6.14
CA VAL A 52 33.14 -18.58 -7.52
C VAL A 52 31.94 -19.05 -8.36
N ILE A 53 31.54 -20.32 -8.25
CA ILE A 53 30.35 -20.85 -8.94
C ILE A 53 29.08 -20.12 -8.48
N CYS A 54 28.88 -19.96 -7.18
CA CYS A 54 27.70 -19.26 -6.64
C CYS A 54 27.66 -17.78 -7.05
N VAL A 55 28.82 -17.12 -7.10
CA VAL A 55 28.92 -15.75 -7.61
C VAL A 55 28.59 -15.69 -9.09
N ALA A 56 29.09 -16.64 -9.91
CA ALA A 56 28.78 -16.71 -11.33
C ALA A 56 27.27 -16.90 -11.57
N ILE A 57 26.62 -17.79 -10.80
CA ILE A 57 25.17 -18.00 -10.83
C ILE A 57 24.44 -16.71 -10.41
N GLY A 58 24.86 -16.06 -9.33
CA GLY A 58 24.29 -14.79 -8.88
C GLY A 58 24.38 -13.68 -9.94
N GLN A 59 25.54 -13.56 -10.61
CA GLN A 59 25.72 -12.59 -11.69
C GLN A 59 24.88 -12.92 -12.92
N TYR A 60 24.69 -14.20 -13.24
CA TYR A 60 23.78 -14.64 -14.30
C TYR A 60 22.33 -14.24 -14.01
N MET A 61 21.88 -14.36 -12.76
CA MET A 61 20.53 -13.91 -12.33
C MET A 61 20.37 -12.37 -12.34
N ALA A 62 21.47 -11.62 -12.28
CA ALA A 62 21.50 -10.15 -12.32
C ALA A 62 21.75 -9.56 -13.73
N ARG A 63 21.66 -10.39 -14.78
CA ARG A 63 21.85 -9.98 -16.18
C ARG A 63 20.81 -8.96 -16.62
N LYS A 64 21.19 -8.07 -17.56
CA LYS A 64 20.35 -6.96 -18.04
C LYS A 64 18.97 -7.43 -18.55
N SER A 65 18.90 -8.58 -19.21
CA SER A 65 17.65 -9.14 -19.77
C SER A 65 16.64 -9.63 -18.73
N VAL A 66 17.05 -9.81 -17.47
CA VAL A 66 16.18 -10.27 -16.37
C VAL A 66 16.03 -9.19 -15.30
N ARG A 67 16.63 -8.00 -15.51
CA ARG A 67 16.52 -6.91 -14.54
C ARG A 67 15.08 -6.46 -14.38
N THR A 68 14.64 -6.28 -13.15
CA THR A 68 13.31 -5.77 -12.81
C THR A 68 13.44 -4.45 -12.04
N TYR A 69 12.57 -3.51 -12.37
CA TYR A 69 12.49 -2.19 -11.78
C TYR A 69 11.11 -1.99 -11.17
N ASN A 70 11.05 -1.24 -10.06
CA ASN A 70 9.78 -0.78 -9.53
C ASN A 70 9.36 0.49 -10.28
N ALA A 71 8.19 0.44 -10.89
CA ALA A 71 7.47 1.59 -11.37
C ALA A 71 6.33 1.86 -10.39
N ASP A 72 6.33 3.05 -9.79
CA ASP A 72 5.46 3.42 -8.70
C ASP A 72 4.56 4.60 -9.11
N ALA A 73 3.28 4.56 -8.75
CA ALA A 73 2.34 5.64 -9.02
C ALA A 73 1.32 5.82 -7.89
N MET A 74 1.01 7.09 -7.61
CA MET A 74 -0.16 7.45 -6.82
C MET A 74 -1.37 7.51 -7.74
N VAL A 75 -2.46 6.87 -7.34
CA VAL A 75 -3.71 6.81 -8.09
C VAL A 75 -4.78 7.56 -7.32
N MET A 76 -5.39 8.54 -7.98
CA MET A 76 -6.54 9.26 -7.46
C MET A 76 -7.82 8.54 -7.87
N ILE A 77 -8.73 8.41 -6.92
CA ILE A 77 -9.99 7.68 -7.06
C ILE A 77 -11.14 8.67 -6.94
N TYR A 78 -11.99 8.67 -7.96
CA TYR A 78 -13.19 9.46 -8.01
C TYR A 78 -14.40 8.52 -7.95
N GLY A 79 -15.18 8.64 -6.89
CA GLY A 79 -16.47 7.96 -6.72
C GLY A 79 -16.39 6.73 -5.82
N SER A 80 -15.55 5.77 -6.19
CA SER A 80 -15.39 4.53 -5.42
C SER A 80 -14.50 4.72 -4.20
N ASP A 81 -14.61 3.84 -3.22
CA ASP A 81 -13.66 3.80 -2.09
C ASP A 81 -12.38 3.02 -2.46
N ALA A 82 -11.27 3.35 -1.80
CA ALA A 82 -9.98 2.66 -1.94
C ALA A 82 -10.09 1.14 -1.76
N GLN A 83 -11.00 0.68 -0.90
CA GLN A 83 -11.27 -0.75 -0.73
C GLN A 83 -11.82 -1.40 -2.01
N THR A 84 -12.81 -0.78 -2.66
CA THR A 84 -13.40 -1.29 -3.91
C THR A 84 -12.34 -1.36 -5.01
N VAL A 85 -11.54 -0.30 -5.15
CA VAL A 85 -10.48 -0.27 -6.17
C VAL A 85 -9.43 -1.34 -5.87
N LYS A 86 -9.12 -1.60 -4.60
CA LYS A 86 -8.21 -2.69 -4.21
C LYS A 86 -8.76 -4.07 -4.59
N GLU A 87 -10.05 -4.32 -4.39
CA GLU A 87 -10.69 -5.58 -4.81
C GLU A 87 -10.65 -5.77 -6.34
N VAL A 88 -10.88 -4.70 -7.11
CA VAL A 88 -10.68 -4.72 -8.56
C VAL A 88 -9.21 -4.97 -8.91
N SER A 89 -8.28 -4.34 -8.18
CA SER A 89 -6.83 -4.50 -8.36
C SER A 89 -6.36 -5.94 -8.12
N LYS A 90 -6.97 -6.69 -7.19
CA LYS A 90 -6.64 -8.11 -6.95
C LYS A 90 -6.78 -8.97 -8.21
N GLN A 91 -7.64 -8.59 -9.16
CA GLN A 91 -7.73 -9.30 -10.43
C GLN A 91 -6.41 -9.20 -11.22
N LEU A 92 -5.70 -8.09 -11.12
CA LEU A 92 -4.37 -7.92 -11.71
C LEU A 92 -3.29 -8.59 -10.85
N GLU A 93 -3.38 -8.50 -9.52
CA GLU A 93 -2.40 -9.13 -8.61
C GLU A 93 -2.38 -10.65 -8.73
N ASN A 94 -3.56 -11.28 -8.90
CA ASN A 94 -3.73 -12.73 -9.00
C ASN A 94 -3.65 -13.26 -10.45
N SER A 95 -3.13 -12.45 -11.36
CA SER A 95 -2.97 -12.87 -12.75
C SER A 95 -1.89 -13.94 -12.89
N LEU A 96 -2.14 -14.92 -13.75
CA LEU A 96 -1.23 -16.04 -13.99
C LEU A 96 -0.80 -16.02 -15.44
N SER A 97 0.52 -15.96 -15.68
CA SER A 97 1.07 -15.95 -17.05
C SER A 97 0.85 -17.26 -17.80
N SER A 98 0.60 -18.37 -17.10
CA SER A 98 0.38 -19.69 -17.69
C SER A 98 -1.03 -19.87 -18.27
N ASN A 99 -2.02 -19.14 -17.77
CA ASN A 99 -3.40 -19.25 -18.23
C ASN A 99 -3.78 -18.03 -19.06
N LYS A 100 -4.04 -18.23 -20.37
CA LYS A 100 -4.37 -17.16 -21.31
C LYS A 100 -5.57 -16.32 -20.83
N LEU A 101 -6.62 -16.94 -20.29
CA LEU A 101 -7.83 -16.24 -19.83
C LEU A 101 -7.60 -15.35 -18.60
N ILE A 102 -6.63 -15.70 -17.76
CA ILE A 102 -6.33 -15.01 -16.49
C ILE A 102 -5.04 -14.18 -16.61
N SER A 103 -4.44 -14.15 -17.81
CA SER A 103 -3.18 -13.47 -18.08
C SER A 103 -3.33 -11.95 -18.02
N LEU A 104 -2.23 -11.27 -17.67
CA LEU A 104 -2.15 -9.80 -17.74
C LEU A 104 -2.39 -9.28 -19.15
N ALA A 105 -1.94 -10.02 -20.17
CA ALA A 105 -2.12 -9.65 -21.58
C ALA A 105 -3.60 -9.49 -21.91
N THR A 106 -4.43 -10.47 -21.53
CA THR A 106 -5.88 -10.43 -21.77
C THR A 106 -6.58 -9.39 -20.90
N LYS A 107 -6.24 -9.29 -19.61
CA LYS A 107 -6.89 -8.32 -18.70
C LYS A 107 -6.60 -6.87 -19.05
N LEU A 108 -5.38 -6.57 -19.50
CA LEU A 108 -4.96 -5.22 -19.86
C LEU A 108 -5.07 -4.95 -21.36
N SER A 109 -5.55 -5.92 -22.16
CA SER A 109 -5.58 -5.84 -23.63
C SER A 109 -4.22 -5.45 -24.23
N LEU A 110 -3.14 -6.03 -23.69
CA LEU A 110 -1.77 -5.78 -24.13
C LEU A 110 -1.23 -6.95 -24.97
N PRO A 111 -0.32 -6.69 -25.93
CA PRO A 111 0.42 -7.74 -26.59
C PRO A 111 1.21 -8.60 -25.60
N ASP A 112 1.29 -9.91 -25.85
CA ASP A 112 2.04 -10.85 -25.01
C ASP A 112 3.51 -10.45 -24.84
N SER A 113 4.11 -9.80 -25.85
CA SER A 113 5.48 -9.30 -25.81
C SER A 113 5.70 -8.24 -24.74
N ILE A 114 4.67 -7.46 -24.41
CA ILE A 114 4.70 -6.39 -23.40
C ILE A 114 4.28 -6.95 -22.04
N ALA A 115 3.22 -7.75 -22.02
CA ALA A 115 2.74 -8.36 -20.78
C ALA A 115 3.80 -9.25 -20.10
N LYS A 116 4.63 -9.97 -20.88
CA LYS A 116 5.76 -10.77 -20.35
C LYS A 116 6.85 -9.95 -19.64
N ASN A 117 6.90 -8.65 -19.90
CA ASN A 117 7.84 -7.75 -19.22
C ASN A 117 7.31 -7.27 -17.88
N ILE A 118 6.02 -7.43 -17.61
CA ILE A 118 5.41 -7.15 -16.32
C ILE A 118 5.62 -8.39 -15.43
N ALA A 119 6.40 -8.25 -14.37
CA ALA A 119 6.64 -9.31 -13.40
C ALA A 119 5.52 -9.39 -12.35
N SER A 120 5.02 -8.24 -11.90
CA SER A 120 3.90 -8.16 -10.97
C SER A 120 3.29 -6.76 -10.96
N ILE A 121 2.04 -6.68 -10.53
CA ILE A 121 1.33 -5.43 -10.24
C ILE A 121 0.74 -5.61 -8.84
N ASN A 122 0.96 -4.64 -7.96
CA ASN A 122 0.49 -4.68 -6.58
C ASN A 122 -0.10 -3.33 -6.19
N SER A 123 -1.19 -3.39 -5.44
CA SER A 123 -1.88 -2.24 -4.85
C SER A 123 -1.67 -2.18 -3.33
N TYR A 124 -1.46 -0.97 -2.84
CA TYR A 124 -1.21 -0.68 -1.42
C TYR A 124 -2.09 0.47 -0.96
N TYR A 125 -2.47 0.42 0.31
CA TYR A 125 -3.16 1.53 0.95
C TYR A 125 -2.19 2.66 1.23
N VAL A 126 -2.70 3.88 1.10
CA VAL A 126 -2.03 5.09 1.54
C VAL A 126 -2.58 5.44 2.92
N ILE A 127 -1.67 5.77 3.83
CA ILE A 127 -1.95 6.09 5.22
C ILE A 127 -1.71 7.59 5.40
N ASP A 128 -2.71 8.21 6.00
CA ASP A 128 -2.70 9.57 6.50
C ASP A 128 -2.50 9.48 8.02
N TYR A 129 -1.44 10.11 8.50
CA TYR A 129 -1.13 10.23 9.90
C TYR A 129 -1.79 11.49 10.47
N MET A 130 -2.46 11.34 11.61
CA MET A 130 -3.20 12.42 12.27
C MET A 130 -4.47 12.88 11.56
N ARG A 131 -4.86 12.27 10.43
CA ARG A 131 -6.13 12.54 9.73
C ARG A 131 -6.19 13.97 9.18
N ASP A 132 -5.08 14.46 8.66
CA ASP A 132 -4.97 15.81 8.08
C ASP A 132 -5.24 15.83 6.56
N SER A 133 -5.63 14.68 5.98
CA SER A 133 -5.85 14.44 4.55
C SER A 133 -4.59 14.52 3.68
N VAL A 134 -3.40 14.43 4.29
CA VAL A 134 -2.12 14.37 3.60
C VAL A 134 -1.64 12.92 3.53
N ALA A 135 -0.96 12.57 2.43
CA ALA A 135 -0.42 11.23 2.23
C ALA A 135 0.99 11.13 2.86
N ASP A 136 1.10 10.46 4.01
CA ASP A 136 2.38 10.35 4.71
C ASP A 136 3.12 9.04 4.44
N LYS A 137 2.38 7.94 4.35
CA LYS A 137 2.99 6.61 4.27
C LYS A 137 2.22 5.64 3.39
N ILE A 138 2.96 4.73 2.75
CA ILE A 138 2.39 3.63 1.99
C ILE A 138 2.53 2.33 2.78
N ASP A 139 1.44 1.59 2.94
CA ASP A 139 1.41 0.32 3.66
C ASP A 139 1.94 -0.84 2.78
N PHE A 140 3.24 -0.86 2.52
CA PHE A 140 3.88 -1.94 1.75
C PHE A 140 3.79 -3.31 2.43
N LYS A 141 3.66 -3.36 3.76
CA LYS A 141 3.62 -4.60 4.54
C LYS A 141 2.20 -5.13 4.72
N LYS A 142 1.17 -4.40 4.28
CA LYS A 142 -0.26 -4.73 4.41
C LYS A 142 -0.64 -5.00 5.88
N ASN A 143 -0.01 -4.31 6.82
CA ASN A 143 -0.14 -4.58 8.26
C ASN A 143 -0.79 -3.44 9.05
N HIS A 144 -1.28 -2.40 8.37
CA HIS A 144 -1.92 -1.28 9.05
C HIS A 144 -3.24 -1.70 9.72
N SER A 145 -3.45 -1.32 10.97
CA SER A 145 -4.69 -1.65 11.70
C SER A 145 -5.91 -0.99 11.08
N LEU A 146 -7.04 -1.69 11.09
CA LEU A 146 -8.34 -1.15 10.69
C LEU A 146 -9.04 -0.36 11.81
N THR A 147 -8.59 -0.53 13.05
CA THR A 147 -9.21 0.08 14.24
C THR A 147 -8.48 1.33 14.73
N ASP A 148 -7.38 1.70 14.08
CA ASP A 148 -6.62 2.90 14.44
C ASP A 148 -7.42 4.15 14.05
N THR A 149 -7.68 5.02 15.03
CA THR A 149 -8.41 6.27 14.84
C THR A 149 -7.50 7.45 14.51
N VAL A 150 -6.20 7.31 14.79
CA VAL A 150 -5.19 8.36 14.61
C VAL A 150 -4.55 8.26 13.22
N ASN A 151 -4.23 7.04 12.80
CA ASN A 151 -3.63 6.78 11.50
C ASN A 151 -4.66 6.08 10.60
N VAL A 152 -5.17 6.80 9.61
CA VAL A 152 -6.31 6.33 8.81
C VAL A 152 -5.87 5.96 7.41
N ARG A 153 -6.55 4.96 6.83
CA ARG A 153 -6.39 4.66 5.41
C ARG A 153 -7.13 5.72 4.60
N MET A 154 -6.42 6.31 3.65
CA MET A 154 -7.03 7.25 2.72
C MET A 154 -8.02 6.52 1.81
N ARG A 155 -9.18 7.12 1.60
CA ARG A 155 -10.29 6.56 0.82
C ARG A 155 -10.27 6.96 -0.65
N ASP A 156 -9.67 8.11 -0.93
CA ASP A 156 -9.64 8.78 -2.23
C ASP A 156 -8.41 8.41 -3.07
N ARG A 157 -7.49 7.59 -2.54
CA ARG A 157 -6.26 7.24 -3.26
C ARG A 157 -5.70 5.89 -2.86
N ILE A 158 -4.98 5.28 -3.80
CA ILE A 158 -4.18 4.07 -3.59
C ILE A 158 -2.81 4.22 -4.23
N TYR A 159 -1.87 3.41 -3.78
CA TYR A 159 -0.55 3.32 -4.37
C TYR A 159 -0.44 2.06 -5.23
N LEU A 160 -0.07 2.22 -6.50
CA LEU A 160 0.23 1.10 -7.40
C LEU A 160 1.74 0.97 -7.58
N ARG A 161 2.24 -0.26 -7.41
CA ARG A 161 3.60 -0.64 -7.77
C ARG A 161 3.54 -1.73 -8.83
N MET A 162 4.20 -1.48 -9.94
CA MET A 162 4.45 -2.46 -10.99
C MET A 162 5.92 -2.83 -10.97
N GLN A 163 6.22 -4.12 -11.03
CA GLN A 163 7.57 -4.61 -11.31
C GLN A 163 7.68 -4.87 -12.81
N ILE A 164 8.56 -4.15 -13.50
CA ILE A 164 8.70 -4.25 -14.96
C ILE A 164 10.15 -4.47 -15.38
N LYS A 165 10.38 -5.25 -16.43
CA LYS A 165 11.70 -5.50 -17.00
C LYS A 165 12.15 -4.42 -17.97
N SER A 166 11.20 -3.83 -18.70
CA SER A 166 11.45 -2.81 -19.72
C SER A 166 10.84 -1.48 -19.32
N ILE A 167 11.69 -0.51 -18.99
CA ILE A 167 11.28 0.84 -18.57
C ILE A 167 10.56 1.58 -19.70
N ALA A 168 10.99 1.39 -20.94
CA ALA A 168 10.41 2.05 -22.12
C ALA A 168 8.93 1.71 -22.34
N GLN A 169 8.45 0.59 -21.81
CA GLN A 169 7.06 0.15 -21.97
C GLN A 169 6.13 0.67 -20.86
N VAL A 170 6.66 1.34 -19.83
CA VAL A 170 5.86 1.85 -18.71
C VAL A 170 4.70 2.74 -19.15
N PRO A 171 4.87 3.71 -20.09
CA PRO A 171 3.75 4.55 -20.53
C PRO A 171 2.62 3.75 -21.17
N GLN A 172 2.95 2.73 -21.97
CA GLN A 172 1.94 1.89 -22.61
C GLN A 172 1.17 1.05 -21.59
N VAL A 173 1.86 0.50 -20.58
CA VAL A 173 1.21 -0.25 -19.51
C VAL A 173 0.37 0.66 -18.62
N GLN A 174 0.80 1.89 -18.38
CA GLN A 174 0.02 2.90 -17.65
C GLN A 174 -1.34 3.17 -18.33
N THR A 175 -1.33 3.41 -19.64
CA THR A 175 -2.58 3.62 -20.41
C THR A 175 -3.49 2.38 -20.35
N ALA A 176 -2.91 1.18 -20.45
CA ALA A 176 -3.66 -0.06 -20.36
C ALA A 176 -4.28 -0.27 -18.96
N LEU A 177 -3.55 0.07 -17.90
CA LEU A 177 -4.04 0.04 -16.51
C LEU A 177 -5.19 1.03 -16.30
N LEU A 178 -5.03 2.27 -16.75
CA LEU A 178 -6.09 3.28 -16.69
C LEU A 178 -7.35 2.81 -17.43
N ASN A 179 -7.18 2.25 -18.63
CA ASN A 179 -8.29 1.70 -19.40
C ASN A 179 -8.99 0.53 -18.70
N PHE A 180 -8.23 -0.36 -18.05
CA PHE A 180 -8.78 -1.48 -17.28
C PHE A 180 -9.66 -0.97 -16.13
N PHE A 181 -9.15 -0.02 -15.34
CA PHE A 181 -9.87 0.55 -14.21
C PHE A 181 -11.08 1.37 -14.67
N ASN A 182 -10.89 2.27 -15.62
CA ASN A 182 -11.94 3.16 -16.08
C ASN A 182 -13.05 2.43 -16.85
N ASN A 183 -12.80 1.23 -17.40
CA ASN A 183 -13.83 0.42 -18.03
C ASN A 183 -14.50 -0.60 -17.11
N ASN A 184 -14.09 -0.69 -15.85
CA ASN A 184 -14.72 -1.58 -14.89
C ASN A 184 -16.16 -1.13 -14.57
N ASN A 185 -17.13 -2.02 -14.71
CA ASN A 185 -18.56 -1.71 -14.52
C ASN A 185 -18.88 -1.21 -13.10
N VAL A 186 -18.25 -1.78 -12.07
CA VAL A 186 -18.47 -1.39 -10.68
C VAL A 186 -17.96 0.03 -10.43
N LEU A 187 -16.74 0.32 -10.88
CA LEU A 187 -16.13 1.65 -10.73
C LEU A 187 -16.88 2.71 -11.52
N LYS A 188 -17.29 2.40 -12.77
CA LYS A 188 -18.12 3.28 -13.60
C LYS A 188 -19.47 3.58 -12.95
N SER A 189 -20.14 2.57 -12.40
CA SER A 189 -21.43 2.75 -11.74
C SER A 189 -21.32 3.64 -10.50
N GLN A 190 -20.37 3.36 -9.61
CA GLN A 190 -20.14 4.17 -8.40
C GLN A 190 -19.72 5.60 -8.74
N PHE A 191 -18.87 5.77 -9.75
CA PHE A 191 -18.52 7.09 -10.28
C PHE A 191 -19.75 7.86 -10.79
N GLY A 192 -20.61 7.22 -11.58
CA GLY A 192 -21.83 7.83 -12.12
C GLY A 192 -22.80 8.26 -11.03
N VAL A 193 -23.01 7.42 -10.01
CA VAL A 193 -23.82 7.76 -8.83
C VAL A 193 -23.24 8.99 -8.12
N LYS A 194 -21.94 8.98 -7.83
CA LYS A 194 -21.31 10.07 -7.09
C LYS A 194 -21.29 11.39 -7.87
N LYS A 195 -21.12 11.31 -9.19
CA LYS A 195 -21.23 12.48 -10.08
C LYS A 195 -22.63 13.06 -10.05
N ASN A 196 -23.66 12.21 -10.12
CA ASN A 196 -25.05 12.63 -10.05
C ASN A 196 -25.40 13.25 -8.68
N GLU A 197 -24.85 12.74 -7.59
CA GLU A 197 -24.99 13.34 -6.25
C GLU A 197 -24.50 14.80 -6.24
N TYR A 198 -23.32 15.09 -6.81
CA TYR A 198 -22.81 16.47 -6.89
C TYR A 198 -23.68 17.36 -7.77
N ILE A 199 -24.15 16.85 -8.92
CA ILE A 199 -25.06 17.61 -9.81
C ILE A 199 -26.37 17.94 -9.08
N GLN A 200 -26.95 16.97 -8.37
CA GLN A 200 -28.17 17.18 -7.59
C GLN A 200 -27.93 18.16 -6.43
N GLN A 201 -26.79 18.06 -5.75
CA GLN A 201 -26.42 18.99 -4.68
C GLN A 201 -26.32 20.43 -5.19
N ILE A 202 -25.68 20.65 -6.33
CA ILE A 202 -25.60 21.98 -6.97
C ILE A 202 -27.01 22.48 -7.31
N ARG A 203 -27.84 21.63 -7.93
CA ARG A 203 -29.22 21.99 -8.30
C ARG A 203 -30.07 22.34 -7.08
N LEU A 204 -29.95 21.60 -5.98
CA LEU A 204 -30.67 21.89 -4.74
C LEU A 204 -30.21 23.22 -4.14
N CYS A 205 -28.91 23.49 -4.13
CA CYS A 205 -28.39 24.78 -3.69
C CYS A 205 -28.93 25.92 -4.56
N ASP A 206 -28.99 25.76 -5.88
CA ASP A 206 -29.57 26.77 -6.79
C ASP A 206 -31.05 27.04 -6.54
N LEU A 207 -31.83 25.99 -6.24
CA LEU A 207 -33.26 26.12 -5.92
C LEU A 207 -33.46 26.82 -4.58
N GLU A 208 -32.69 26.43 -3.55
CA GLU A 208 -32.80 27.04 -2.22
C GLU A 208 -32.28 28.49 -2.20
N LEU A 209 -31.20 28.79 -2.93
CA LEU A 209 -30.73 30.18 -3.10
C LEU A 209 -31.83 31.05 -3.70
N LYS A 210 -32.50 30.61 -4.77
CA LYS A 210 -33.63 31.34 -5.37
C LYS A 210 -34.82 31.49 -4.43
N ARG A 211 -35.12 30.45 -3.64
CA ARG A 211 -36.21 30.46 -2.67
C ARG A 211 -35.92 31.46 -1.55
N ILE A 212 -34.72 31.45 -1.01
CA ILE A 212 -34.29 32.39 0.03
C ILE A 212 -34.29 33.82 -0.51
N ASP A 213 -33.81 34.06 -1.74
CA ASP A 213 -33.86 35.40 -2.35
C ASP A 213 -35.31 35.90 -2.51
N SER A 214 -36.22 35.00 -2.88
CA SER A 214 -37.66 35.29 -2.98
C SER A 214 -38.26 35.60 -1.60
N LEU A 215 -37.93 34.81 -0.56
CA LEU A 215 -38.40 35.04 0.81
C LEU A 215 -37.81 36.31 1.42
N ALA A 216 -36.52 36.57 1.17
CA ALA A 216 -35.84 37.79 1.59
C ALA A 216 -36.49 39.01 0.92
N SER A 217 -36.73 38.97 -0.39
CA SER A 217 -37.37 40.10 -1.06
C SER A 217 -38.77 40.41 -0.49
N ILE A 218 -39.56 39.39 -0.15
CA ILE A 218 -40.84 39.55 0.53
C ILE A 218 -40.65 40.10 1.95
N SER A 219 -39.75 39.53 2.75
CA SER A 219 -39.53 39.91 4.15
C SER A 219 -38.92 41.31 4.33
N TYR A 220 -38.10 41.76 3.37
CA TYR A 220 -37.43 43.07 3.40
C TYR A 220 -38.21 44.17 2.66
N PHE A 221 -38.87 43.85 1.54
CA PHE A 221 -39.50 44.86 0.67
C PHE A 221 -41.03 44.83 0.61
N LYS A 222 -41.72 43.79 1.12
CA LYS A 222 -43.15 43.96 1.43
C LYS A 222 -43.27 44.66 2.77
N GLU A 223 -43.52 45.96 2.71
CA GLU A 223 -43.91 46.77 3.85
C GLU A 223 -45.16 46.20 4.56
N ASN A 224 -45.04 45.98 5.86
CA ASN A 224 -46.06 46.16 6.90
C ASN A 224 -47.53 45.90 6.49
N GLU A 225 -47.93 44.64 6.27
CA GLU A 225 -49.33 44.27 6.51
C GLU A 225 -49.61 44.32 8.02
N LYS A 226 -49.88 45.53 8.50
CA LYS A 226 -50.54 45.90 9.77
C LYS A 226 -50.09 45.11 11.01
N GLN A 227 -48.98 45.55 11.61
CA GLN A 227 -48.57 45.18 12.98
C GLN A 227 -49.52 45.70 14.07
N LEU A 228 -50.47 46.56 13.70
CA LEU A 228 -51.48 47.13 14.58
C LEU A 228 -52.85 46.67 14.10
N ARG A 229 -53.40 45.64 14.74
CA ARG A 229 -54.82 45.31 14.65
C ARG A 229 -55.50 45.76 15.93
N PHE A 230 -56.47 46.66 15.78
CA PHE A 230 -57.43 46.98 16.83
C PHE A 230 -58.58 46.00 16.73
N ASP A 231 -58.74 45.17 17.75
CA ASP A 231 -59.87 44.26 17.90
C ASP A 231 -60.37 44.35 19.35
N ASN A 232 -61.68 44.57 19.54
CA ASN A 232 -62.31 44.76 20.85
C ASN A 232 -61.56 45.71 21.83
N ASN A 233 -61.25 46.93 21.40
CA ASN A 233 -60.56 47.94 22.23
C ASN A 233 -59.18 47.52 22.77
N ARG A 234 -58.57 46.47 22.21
CA ARG A 234 -57.21 46.03 22.56
C ARG A 234 -56.32 46.15 21.34
N LEU A 235 -55.15 46.75 21.54
CA LEU A 235 -54.10 46.82 20.54
C LEU A 235 -53.32 45.51 20.57
N LEU A 236 -53.45 44.70 19.52
CA LEU A 236 -52.63 43.51 19.34
C LEU A 236 -51.39 43.91 18.55
N ILE A 237 -50.23 43.87 19.21
CA ILE A 237 -48.91 44.05 18.61
C ILE A 237 -48.33 42.65 18.38
N GLY A 238 -48.18 42.25 17.12
CA GLY A 238 -47.45 41.03 16.78
C GLY A 238 -45.95 41.34 16.67
N GLU A 239 -45.12 40.80 17.56
CA GLU A 239 -43.67 40.83 17.39
C GLU A 239 -43.27 39.92 16.22
N GLN A 240 -42.72 40.50 15.17
CA GLN A 240 -42.15 39.75 14.05
C GLN A 240 -40.64 39.99 14.03
N HIS A 241 -39.85 39.01 14.48
CA HIS A 241 -38.41 39.05 14.32
C HIS A 241 -38.04 38.83 12.84
N LYS A 242 -37.40 39.81 12.21
CA LYS A 242 -36.81 39.65 10.87
C LYS A 242 -35.61 38.71 10.95
N GLN A 243 -35.75 37.51 10.40
CA GLN A 243 -34.64 36.56 10.32
C GLN A 243 -33.70 36.96 9.17
N LEU A 244 -32.41 37.15 9.49
CA LEU A 244 -31.36 37.48 8.53
C LEU A 244 -30.92 36.21 7.78
N PHE A 245 -31.35 36.04 6.53
CA PHE A 245 -30.99 34.87 5.70
C PHE A 245 -29.56 34.86 5.15
N TYR A 246 -28.75 35.90 5.43
CA TYR A 246 -27.42 36.07 4.83
C TYR A 246 -26.44 34.94 5.18
N GLY A 247 -26.47 34.43 6.41
CA GLY A 247 -25.63 33.30 6.81
C GLY A 247 -25.96 32.00 6.07
N GLU A 248 -27.24 31.77 5.78
CA GLU A 248 -27.69 30.61 5.01
C GLU A 248 -27.31 30.73 3.54
N LEU A 249 -27.44 31.92 2.95
CA LEU A 249 -26.97 32.21 1.59
C LEU A 249 -25.48 31.94 1.43
N LEU A 250 -24.65 32.46 2.35
CA LEU A 250 -23.20 32.23 2.33
C LEU A 250 -22.87 30.74 2.44
N ARG A 251 -23.52 30.02 3.35
CA ARG A 251 -23.33 28.57 3.53
C ARG A 251 -23.72 27.79 2.29
N LEU A 252 -24.86 28.10 1.66
CA LEU A 252 -25.30 27.44 0.43
C LEU A 252 -24.34 27.72 -0.73
N GLN A 253 -23.82 28.94 -0.82
CA GLN A 253 -22.83 29.31 -1.82
C GLN A 253 -21.51 28.55 -1.63
N GLU A 254 -21.05 28.40 -0.39
CA GLU A 254 -19.85 27.61 -0.06
C GLU A 254 -20.04 26.13 -0.44
N ILE A 255 -21.17 25.54 -0.04
CA ILE A 255 -21.51 24.15 -0.36
C ILE A 255 -21.55 23.95 -1.88
N LYS A 256 -22.19 24.87 -2.61
CA LYS A 256 -22.26 24.85 -4.08
C LYS A 256 -20.86 24.92 -4.69
N SER A 257 -20.03 25.88 -4.27
CA SER A 257 -18.68 26.05 -4.79
C SER A 257 -17.80 24.81 -4.59
N VAL A 258 -17.87 24.19 -3.39
CA VAL A 258 -17.16 22.94 -3.11
C VAL A 258 -17.66 21.79 -3.99
N ALA A 259 -18.97 21.69 -4.22
CA ALA A 259 -19.55 20.67 -5.10
C ALA A 259 -19.15 20.88 -6.57
N GLU A 260 -19.15 22.13 -7.05
CA GLU A 260 -18.70 22.50 -8.40
C GLU A 260 -17.21 22.17 -8.61
N PHE A 261 -16.36 22.51 -7.64
CA PHE A 261 -14.94 22.17 -7.67
C PHE A 261 -14.70 20.65 -7.68
N LYS A 262 -15.48 19.88 -6.89
CA LYS A 262 -15.41 18.41 -6.94
C LYS A 262 -15.87 17.87 -8.29
N LEU A 263 -16.94 18.44 -8.86
CA LEU A 263 -17.48 18.02 -10.14
C LEU A 263 -16.51 18.30 -11.29
N SER A 264 -15.77 19.42 -11.27
CA SER A 264 -14.77 19.75 -12.30
C SER A 264 -13.61 18.75 -12.36
N ASN A 265 -13.28 18.14 -11.22
CA ASN A 265 -12.24 17.10 -11.14
C ASN A 265 -12.78 15.69 -11.46
N TYR A 266 -14.10 15.53 -11.59
CA TYR A 266 -14.78 14.25 -11.88
C TYR A 266 -14.85 13.95 -13.39
N ASN A 267 -13.68 13.71 -13.99
CA ASN A 267 -13.58 13.39 -15.42
C ASN A 267 -13.67 11.88 -15.69
N GLN A 268 -13.04 11.07 -14.84
CA GLN A 268 -12.96 9.62 -14.98
C GLN A 268 -12.93 8.94 -13.59
N PRO A 269 -13.32 7.65 -13.46
CA PRO A 269 -13.30 6.96 -12.18
C PRO A 269 -11.93 6.95 -11.50
N ILE A 270 -10.87 6.77 -12.28
CA ILE A 270 -9.49 6.65 -11.79
C ILE A 270 -8.54 7.46 -12.67
N GLU A 271 -7.61 8.16 -12.01
CA GLU A 271 -6.59 8.99 -12.65
C GLU A 271 -5.22 8.80 -11.99
N ILE A 272 -4.16 8.97 -12.78
CA ILE A 272 -2.77 8.97 -12.31
C ILE A 272 -2.16 10.34 -12.66
N PRO A 273 -2.08 11.29 -11.70
CA PRO A 273 -1.71 12.67 -12.01
C PRO A 273 -0.23 12.82 -12.42
N ALA A 274 0.69 12.11 -11.78
CA ALA A 274 2.14 12.28 -11.98
C ALA A 274 2.79 11.21 -12.87
N SER A 275 1.99 10.37 -13.55
CA SER A 275 2.45 9.14 -14.23
C SER A 275 3.26 8.18 -13.32
N PHE A 276 3.67 7.04 -13.85
CA PHE A 276 4.53 6.11 -13.12
C PHE A 276 5.98 6.62 -13.03
N VAL A 277 6.48 6.73 -11.80
CA VAL A 277 7.88 7.05 -11.50
C VAL A 277 8.67 5.76 -11.37
N VAL A 278 9.71 5.60 -12.18
CA VAL A 278 10.53 4.39 -12.19
C VAL A 278 11.75 4.57 -11.30
N ASN A 279 11.93 3.68 -10.34
CA ASN A 279 13.15 3.62 -9.55
C ASN A 279 14.30 3.10 -10.44
N PRO A 280 15.38 3.88 -10.66
CA PRO A 280 16.49 3.47 -11.52
C PRO A 280 17.28 2.29 -10.93
N VAL A 281 17.13 2.00 -9.63
CA VAL A 281 17.82 0.91 -8.96
C VAL A 281 17.07 -0.41 -9.22
N PRO A 282 17.70 -1.38 -9.90
CA PRO A 282 17.07 -2.68 -10.16
C PRO A 282 16.95 -3.50 -8.88
N LEU A 283 15.85 -4.23 -8.74
CA LEU A 283 15.61 -5.14 -7.61
C LEU A 283 16.67 -6.26 -7.53
N ASN A 284 17.11 -6.72 -8.70
CA ASN A 284 18.17 -7.70 -8.91
C ASN A 284 19.48 -7.07 -9.42
N GLY A 285 19.97 -6.09 -8.66
CA GLY A 285 21.28 -5.49 -8.89
C GLY A 285 22.43 -6.49 -8.76
N ARG A 286 23.46 -6.29 -9.60
CA ARG A 286 24.68 -7.12 -9.63
C ARG A 286 25.41 -7.20 -8.29
N VAL A 287 25.46 -6.08 -7.56
CA VAL A 287 26.13 -6.01 -6.25
C VAL A 287 25.38 -6.87 -5.24
N LYS A 288 24.06 -6.69 -5.13
CA LYS A 288 23.20 -7.43 -4.21
C LYS A 288 23.27 -8.95 -4.44
N TYR A 289 23.12 -9.38 -5.69
CA TYR A 289 23.20 -10.80 -6.05
C TYR A 289 24.62 -11.36 -5.97
N GLY A 290 25.65 -10.54 -6.17
CA GLY A 290 27.04 -10.92 -5.91
C GLY A 290 27.28 -11.21 -4.43
N VAL A 291 26.84 -10.32 -3.54
CA VAL A 291 26.94 -10.51 -2.08
C VAL A 291 26.17 -11.75 -1.63
N TYR A 292 24.95 -11.96 -2.12
CA TYR A 292 24.20 -13.19 -1.84
C TYR A 292 24.92 -14.43 -2.36
N GLY A 293 25.50 -14.39 -3.56
CA GLY A 293 26.30 -15.48 -4.10
C GLY A 293 27.50 -15.83 -3.22
N ILE A 294 28.21 -14.83 -2.68
CA ILE A 294 29.34 -15.04 -1.76
C ILE A 294 28.85 -15.71 -0.46
N ILE A 295 27.81 -15.17 0.17
CA ILE A 295 27.29 -15.69 1.45
C ILE A 295 26.79 -17.12 1.29
N ILE A 296 25.92 -17.36 0.29
CA ILE A 296 25.35 -18.68 0.02
C ILE A 296 26.45 -19.67 -0.35
N GLY A 297 27.40 -19.27 -1.20
CA GLY A 297 28.53 -20.10 -1.60
C GLY A 297 29.44 -20.46 -0.42
N TYR A 298 29.69 -19.52 0.48
CA TYR A 298 30.50 -19.76 1.69
C TYR A 298 29.85 -20.80 2.61
N PHE A 299 28.55 -20.66 2.89
CA PHE A 299 27.82 -21.61 3.74
C PHE A 299 27.70 -23.00 3.09
N LEU A 300 27.39 -23.07 1.79
CA LEU A 300 27.34 -24.34 1.05
C LEU A 300 28.71 -25.03 1.04
N ALA A 301 29.79 -24.27 0.87
CA ALA A 301 31.15 -24.81 0.87
C ALA A 301 31.54 -25.37 2.24
N LEU A 302 31.20 -24.66 3.31
CA LEU A 302 31.43 -25.11 4.68
C LEU A 302 30.64 -26.38 5.00
N PHE A 303 29.38 -26.43 4.59
CA PHE A 303 28.55 -27.62 4.75
C PHE A 303 29.13 -28.83 4.03
N LEU A 304 29.57 -28.63 2.78
CA LEU A 304 30.20 -29.69 1.99
C LEU A 304 31.54 -30.13 2.60
N ALA A 305 32.35 -29.19 3.10
CA ALA A 305 33.60 -29.48 3.80
C ALA A 305 33.36 -30.32 5.08
N LEU A 306 32.36 -29.97 5.89
CA LEU A 306 31.95 -30.75 7.07
C LEU A 306 31.58 -32.20 6.72
N ILE A 307 30.81 -32.40 5.65
CA ILE A 307 30.44 -33.74 5.16
C ILE A 307 31.70 -34.51 4.76
N THR A 308 32.63 -33.89 4.02
CA THR A 308 33.85 -34.57 3.57
C THR A 308 34.78 -34.96 4.73
N GLU A 309 34.85 -34.17 5.80
CA GLU A 309 35.62 -34.53 6.98
C GLU A 309 34.98 -35.67 7.77
N ASN A 310 33.66 -35.65 7.94
CA ASN A 310 32.94 -36.71 8.64
C ASN A 310 32.95 -38.01 7.85
N TYR A 311 32.81 -37.96 6.53
CA TYR A 311 32.90 -39.13 5.65
C TYR A 311 34.27 -39.82 5.74
N LYS A 312 35.36 -39.06 5.82
CA LYS A 312 36.71 -39.62 6.03
C LYS A 312 36.87 -40.30 7.40
N LYS A 313 36.17 -39.81 8.43
CA LYS A 313 36.17 -40.43 9.77
C LYS A 313 35.34 -41.71 9.80
N THR A 314 34.16 -41.71 9.16
CA THR A 314 33.30 -42.90 9.09
C THR A 314 33.89 -44.02 8.23
N LEU A 315 34.56 -43.69 7.11
CA LEU A 315 35.29 -44.69 6.31
C LEU A 315 36.46 -45.31 7.07
N LYS A 316 37.19 -44.52 7.86
CA LYS A 316 38.26 -45.05 8.72
C LYS A 316 37.74 -45.97 9.82
N PHE A 317 36.54 -45.68 10.35
CA PHE A 317 35.87 -46.53 11.33
C PHE A 317 35.31 -47.83 10.72
N LEU A 318 34.85 -47.79 9.46
CA LEU A 318 34.35 -48.97 8.75
C LEU A 318 35.45 -49.89 8.21
N ASN A 319 36.67 -49.37 8.01
CA ASN A 319 37.84 -50.12 7.54
C ASN A 319 38.77 -50.57 8.69
N SER A 320 38.42 -50.37 9.97
CA SER A 320 39.12 -50.91 11.14
C SER A 320 38.29 -52.00 11.80
#